data_AF-A0A662Q011-F1
#
_entry.id   AF-A0A662Q011-F1
#
_cell.length_a   1.000
_cell.length_b   1.000
_cell.length_c   1.000
_cell.angle_alpha   90.00
_cell.angle_beta   90.00
_cell.angle_gamma   90.00
#
_symmetry.space_group_name_H-M   'P 1'
#
loop_
_entity.id
_entity.type
_entity.pdbx_description
1 polymer ?
#
loop_
_entity_poly.entity_id
_entity_poly.type
_entity_poly.pdbx_seq_one_letter_code
_entity_poly.pdbx_strand_id
1 'polypeptide(L)'
;MLYYVTGVLTISGSSVIIWLIFRFLPYPDWWTIYTLIYYIPFSFFWLSVAPLYSFRKYFALASSYVVSLLFIGVMYRIVEAKLSLHLIHVYGIMLGAFFAIMYSTSILYIRYKILGATSEPTIEPKPSFIIYSGLSYSLIGVLYFIFLFMDRILVWSMTKTPYPLLADVDYEKIANLGLLVLVIPFGVINYYLTKIYEEILKEGDRFTVKEIEEYRNRIAQRYRDACLATFGSGIGSLIILFYIFRKLGWMSTSFHVTVFLFSGVGYALIPLFFIGWLLGTFLYKPELFAKPLILSLSINAVLGFILTRHIGVEYASLSFMVSTIVLTAASLWQSLKIVREIDYAYYSAF
;
A
#
# COMPACT_ATOMS: atom_id res chain seq x y z
N MET A 1 12.22 -7.21 -21.63
CA MET A 1 12.20 -5.99 -22.47
C MET A 1 10.78 -5.48 -22.70
N LEU A 2 9.85 -6.30 -23.24
CA LEU A 2 8.47 -5.86 -23.50
C LEU A 2 7.78 -5.21 -22.30
N TYR A 3 7.92 -5.79 -21.10
CA TYR A 3 7.41 -5.24 -19.83
C TYR A 3 7.81 -3.78 -19.55
N TYR A 4 9.09 -3.45 -19.76
CA TYR A 4 9.57 -2.09 -19.52
C TYR A 4 9.09 -1.12 -20.59
N VAL A 5 9.04 -1.57 -21.85
CA VAL A 5 8.53 -0.76 -22.97
C VAL A 5 7.05 -0.42 -22.76
N THR A 6 6.21 -1.40 -22.45
CA THR A 6 4.78 -1.17 -22.19
C THR A 6 4.55 -0.31 -20.96
N GLY A 7 5.36 -0.51 -19.91
CA GLY A 7 5.33 0.34 -18.72
C GLY A 7 5.68 1.81 -19.02
N VAL A 8 6.77 2.07 -19.75
CA VAL A 8 7.17 3.43 -20.13
C VAL A 8 6.13 4.11 -21.03
N LEU A 9 5.53 3.37 -21.97
CA LEU A 9 4.43 3.90 -22.80
C LEU A 9 3.22 4.27 -21.95
N THR A 10 2.85 3.42 -20.97
CA THR A 10 1.75 3.71 -20.04
C THR A 10 2.03 4.96 -19.21
N ILE A 11 3.25 5.09 -18.65
CA ILE A 11 3.67 6.26 -17.85
C ILE A 11 3.66 7.54 -18.69
N SER A 12 4.11 7.44 -19.95
CA SER A 12 4.13 8.59 -20.86
C SER A 12 2.70 9.03 -21.21
N GLY A 13 1.83 8.06 -21.53
CA GLY A 13 0.42 8.32 -21.84
C GLY A 13 -0.34 8.94 -20.65
N SER A 14 -0.15 8.40 -19.44
CA SER A 14 -0.76 8.97 -18.24
C SER A 14 -0.21 10.36 -17.89
N SER A 15 1.08 10.60 -18.11
CA SER A 15 1.70 11.93 -17.90
C SER A 15 1.09 12.99 -18.82
N VAL A 16 0.81 12.64 -20.08
CA VAL A 16 0.12 13.55 -21.03
C VAL A 16 -1.31 13.83 -20.55
N ILE A 17 -2.03 12.81 -20.07
CA ILE A 17 -3.38 12.98 -19.52
C ILE A 17 -3.36 13.92 -18.30
N ILE A 18 -2.42 13.71 -17.36
CA ILE A 18 -2.25 14.58 -16.18
C ILE A 18 -1.98 16.01 -16.63
N TRP A 19 -1.06 16.22 -17.55
CA TRP A 19 -0.75 17.55 -18.08
C TRP A 19 -1.97 18.22 -18.70
N LEU A 20 -2.76 17.50 -19.50
CA LEU A 20 -3.99 18.01 -20.10
C LEU A 20 -5.02 18.41 -19.04
N ILE A 21 -5.24 17.59 -18.01
CA ILE A 21 -6.17 17.89 -16.92
C ILE A 21 -5.76 19.19 -16.22
N PHE A 22 -4.50 19.30 -15.81
CA PHE A 22 -4.03 20.48 -15.07
C PHE A 22 -3.97 21.75 -15.93
N ARG A 23 -3.83 21.62 -17.25
CA ARG A 23 -3.91 22.76 -18.18
C ARG A 23 -5.28 23.44 -18.17
N PHE A 24 -6.35 22.70 -17.90
CA PHE A 24 -7.72 23.24 -17.83
C PHE A 24 -8.12 23.68 -16.42
N LEU A 25 -7.33 23.34 -15.40
CA LEU A 25 -7.57 23.72 -14.03
C LEU A 25 -6.82 25.02 -13.69
N PRO A 26 -7.26 25.79 -12.68
CA PRO A 26 -6.70 27.11 -12.40
C PRO A 26 -5.33 27.03 -11.69
N TYR A 27 -4.55 25.96 -11.85
CA TYR A 27 -3.24 25.83 -11.21
C TYR A 27 -2.15 26.54 -12.02
N PRO A 28 -1.10 27.06 -11.36
CA PRO A 28 0.05 27.62 -12.05
C PRO A 28 0.84 26.53 -12.79
N ASP A 29 1.48 26.88 -13.90
CA ASP A 29 2.27 25.94 -14.71
C ASP A 29 3.36 25.20 -13.90
N TRP A 30 3.98 25.89 -12.94
CA TRP A 30 5.01 25.30 -12.08
C TRP A 30 4.48 24.12 -11.25
N TRP A 31 3.20 24.12 -10.86
CA TRP A 31 2.57 23.03 -10.11
C TRP A 31 2.48 21.76 -10.94
N THR A 32 2.02 21.91 -12.18
CA THR A 32 1.94 20.83 -13.17
C THR A 32 3.32 20.25 -13.45
N ILE A 33 4.32 21.12 -13.62
CA ILE A 33 5.71 20.70 -13.84
C ILE A 33 6.23 19.89 -12.66
N TYR A 34 6.05 20.34 -11.40
CA TYR A 34 6.49 19.58 -10.24
C TYR A 34 5.77 18.24 -10.10
N THR A 35 4.47 18.22 -10.37
CA THR A 35 3.70 16.97 -10.35
C THR A 35 4.28 15.97 -11.34
N LEU A 36 4.60 16.39 -12.56
CA LEU A 36 5.22 15.51 -13.58
C LEU A 36 6.65 15.10 -13.22
N ILE A 37 7.46 16.02 -12.67
CA ILE A 37 8.83 15.76 -12.23
C ILE A 37 8.90 14.66 -11.16
N TYR A 38 7.90 14.55 -10.29
CA TYR A 38 7.84 13.48 -9.30
C TYR A 38 7.07 12.25 -9.79
N TYR A 39 5.97 12.44 -10.52
CA TYR A 39 5.15 11.35 -11.03
C TYR A 39 5.95 10.37 -11.89
N ILE A 40 6.67 10.87 -12.89
CA ILE A 40 7.41 10.03 -13.84
C ILE A 40 8.46 9.17 -13.13
N PRO A 41 9.37 9.74 -12.28
CA PRO A 41 10.34 8.94 -11.56
C PRO A 41 9.75 7.93 -10.59
N PHE A 42 8.73 8.31 -9.83
CA PHE A 42 8.09 7.38 -8.92
C PHE A 42 7.44 6.23 -9.69
N SER A 43 6.66 6.50 -10.74
CA SER A 43 6.04 5.45 -11.54
C SER A 43 7.06 4.51 -12.18
N PHE A 44 8.18 5.05 -12.67
CA PHE A 44 9.27 4.26 -13.22
C PHE A 44 9.97 3.41 -12.15
N PHE A 45 10.18 3.96 -10.96
CA PHE A 45 10.73 3.23 -9.83
C PHE A 45 9.81 2.09 -9.38
N TRP A 46 8.50 2.32 -9.26
CA TRP A 46 7.50 1.29 -8.95
C TRP A 46 7.48 0.17 -9.99
N LEU A 47 7.52 0.52 -11.28
CA LEU A 47 7.67 -0.43 -12.39
C LEU A 47 8.95 -1.27 -12.25
N SER A 48 10.04 -0.65 -11.79
CA SER A 48 11.35 -1.30 -11.67
C SER A 48 11.43 -2.31 -10.52
N VAL A 49 10.74 -2.06 -9.40
CA VAL A 49 10.76 -2.94 -8.22
C VAL A 49 9.74 -4.09 -8.29
N ALA A 50 8.69 -3.96 -9.10
CA ALA A 50 7.63 -4.96 -9.19
C ALA A 50 8.12 -6.39 -9.54
N PRO A 51 9.06 -6.60 -10.50
CA PRO A 51 9.64 -7.92 -10.76
C PRO A 51 10.36 -8.51 -9.55
N LEU A 52 11.04 -7.69 -8.74
CA LEU A 52 11.78 -8.15 -7.56
C LEU A 52 10.84 -8.74 -6.50
N TYR A 53 9.67 -8.13 -6.33
CA TYR A 53 8.63 -8.65 -5.45
C TYR A 53 8.10 -9.99 -5.96
N SER A 54 7.80 -10.08 -7.27
CA SER A 54 7.33 -11.33 -7.90
C SER A 54 8.36 -12.48 -7.75
N PHE A 55 9.66 -12.18 -7.87
CA PHE A 55 10.73 -13.15 -7.66
C PHE A 55 11.04 -13.43 -6.17
N ARG A 56 10.26 -12.87 -5.25
CA ARG A 56 10.46 -12.96 -3.78
C ARG A 56 11.86 -12.51 -3.35
N LYS A 57 12.49 -11.58 -4.09
CA LYS A 57 13.81 -11.01 -3.79
C LYS A 57 13.65 -9.78 -2.91
N TYR A 58 13.08 -9.99 -1.71
CA TYR A 58 12.76 -8.92 -0.77
C TYR A 58 13.98 -8.10 -0.33
N PHE A 59 15.15 -8.74 -0.21
CA PHE A 59 16.39 -8.03 0.10
C PHE A 59 16.79 -7.04 -1.00
N ALA A 60 16.74 -7.48 -2.27
CA ALA A 60 17.04 -6.63 -3.41
C ALA A 60 16.04 -5.46 -3.51
N LEU A 61 14.76 -5.76 -3.30
CA LEU A 61 13.71 -4.76 -3.22
C LEU A 61 14.00 -3.74 -2.12
N ALA A 62 14.29 -4.16 -0.88
CA ALA A 62 14.59 -3.24 0.21
C ALA A 62 15.86 -2.41 -0.09
N SER A 63 16.89 -3.05 -0.65
CA SER A 63 18.14 -2.37 -0.99
C SER A 63 17.98 -1.26 -2.04
N SER A 64 17.04 -1.37 -2.99
CA SER A 64 16.81 -0.30 -3.96
C SER A 64 16.24 0.97 -3.31
N TYR A 65 15.39 0.82 -2.29
CA TYR A 65 14.92 1.95 -1.47
C TYR A 65 16.05 2.54 -0.64
N VAL A 66 16.84 1.70 0.01
CA VAL A 66 17.98 2.15 0.85
C VAL A 66 19.00 2.90 0.01
N VAL A 67 19.37 2.40 -1.18
CA VAL A 67 20.28 3.09 -2.10
C VAL A 67 19.74 4.45 -2.51
N SER A 68 18.44 4.54 -2.86
CA SER A 68 17.79 5.81 -3.20
C SER A 68 17.84 6.80 -2.04
N LEU A 69 17.42 6.39 -0.84
CA LEU A 69 17.40 7.25 0.35
C LEU A 69 18.80 7.67 0.81
N LEU A 70 19.77 6.75 0.78
CA LEU A 70 21.16 7.05 1.11
C LEU A 70 21.74 8.07 0.13
N PHE A 71 21.50 7.91 -1.18
CA PHE A 71 21.95 8.87 -2.17
C PHE A 71 21.35 10.25 -1.90
N ILE A 72 20.04 10.34 -1.68
CA ILE A 72 19.36 11.60 -1.36
C ILE A 72 19.99 12.23 -0.11
N GLY A 73 20.12 11.46 0.97
CA GLY A 73 20.67 11.94 2.24
C GLY A 73 22.13 12.40 2.16
N VAL A 74 22.97 11.69 1.38
CA VAL A 74 24.37 12.06 1.16
C VAL A 74 24.47 13.33 0.30
N MET A 75 23.71 13.41 -0.80
CA MET A 75 23.69 14.59 -1.66
C MET A 75 23.19 15.83 -0.90
N TYR A 76 22.24 15.66 0.01
CA TYR A 76 21.79 16.73 0.90
C TYR A 76 22.91 17.32 1.77
N ARG A 77 23.86 16.48 2.21
CA ARG A 77 25.00 16.93 3.03
C ARG A 77 26.14 17.51 2.20
N ILE A 78 26.40 16.95 1.02
CA ILE A 78 27.55 17.35 0.18
C ILE A 78 27.27 18.63 -0.59
N VAL A 79 26.05 18.81 -1.11
CA VAL A 79 25.78 19.79 -2.17
C VAL A 79 25.34 21.16 -1.62
N GLU A 80 25.31 21.35 -0.30
CA GLU A 80 24.94 22.59 0.42
C GLU A 80 24.09 23.56 -0.43
N ALA A 81 22.80 23.21 -0.61
CA ALA A 81 21.77 24.03 -1.26
C ALA A 81 22.01 24.53 -2.71
N LYS A 82 23.12 24.19 -3.39
CA LYS A 82 23.41 24.71 -4.75
C LYS A 82 22.64 24.01 -5.87
N LEU A 83 22.30 22.73 -5.71
CA LEU A 83 21.42 22.02 -6.65
C LEU A 83 19.98 22.19 -6.22
N SER A 84 19.06 22.40 -7.18
CA SER A 84 17.64 22.44 -6.87
C SER A 84 17.21 21.16 -6.15
N LEU A 85 16.61 21.30 -4.97
CA LEU A 85 16.21 20.21 -4.07
C LEU A 85 15.42 19.10 -4.77
N HIS A 86 14.62 19.47 -5.77
CA HIS A 86 13.81 18.55 -6.57
C HIS A 86 14.67 17.58 -7.39
N LEU A 87 15.76 18.06 -8.01
CA LEU A 87 16.64 17.21 -8.82
C LEU A 87 17.36 16.15 -7.99
N ILE A 88 17.75 16.47 -6.75
CA ILE A 88 18.38 15.49 -5.84
C ILE A 88 17.45 14.29 -5.63
N HIS A 89 16.16 14.56 -5.39
CA HIS A 89 15.16 13.50 -5.22
C HIS A 89 14.97 12.70 -6.51
N VAL A 90 14.84 13.36 -7.67
CA VAL A 90 14.68 12.69 -8.96
C VAL A 90 15.85 11.73 -9.23
N TYR A 91 17.08 12.21 -9.03
CA TYR A 91 18.27 11.38 -9.24
C TYR A 91 18.34 10.21 -8.25
N GLY A 92 17.98 10.42 -6.98
CA GLY A 92 17.90 9.34 -6.00
C GLY A 92 16.89 8.26 -6.38
N ILE A 93 15.68 8.67 -6.77
CA ILE A 93 14.62 7.75 -7.23
C ILE A 93 15.08 6.98 -8.48
N MET A 94 15.68 7.67 -9.45
CA MET A 94 16.23 7.06 -10.66
C MET A 94 17.36 6.07 -10.34
N LEU A 95 18.25 6.39 -9.40
CA LEU A 95 19.32 5.49 -8.99
C LEU A 95 18.77 4.20 -8.37
N GLY A 96 17.75 4.32 -7.51
CA GLY A 96 17.04 3.16 -6.97
C GLY A 96 16.39 2.32 -8.07
N ALA A 97 15.77 2.97 -9.06
CA ALA A 97 15.12 2.30 -10.18
C ALA A 97 16.15 1.53 -11.02
N PHE A 98 17.26 2.18 -11.33
CA PHE A 98 18.39 1.59 -12.04
C PHE A 98 18.93 0.36 -11.33
N PHE A 99 19.14 0.42 -10.02
CA PHE A 99 19.56 -0.74 -9.22
C PHE A 99 18.57 -1.91 -9.32
N ALA A 100 17.27 -1.62 -9.22
CA ALA A 100 16.22 -2.64 -9.32
C ALA A 100 16.15 -3.29 -10.71
N ILE A 101 16.29 -2.50 -11.78
CA ILE A 101 16.36 -2.99 -13.17
C ILE A 101 17.60 -3.86 -13.36
N MET A 102 18.77 -3.39 -12.93
CA MET A 102 20.01 -4.15 -13.03
C MET A 102 19.89 -5.51 -12.35
N TYR A 103 19.35 -5.55 -11.14
CA TYR A 103 19.24 -6.80 -10.38
C TYR A 103 18.23 -7.76 -11.03
N SER A 104 17.04 -7.27 -11.40
CA SER A 104 15.99 -8.10 -12.03
C SER A 104 16.42 -8.65 -13.40
N THR A 105 17.04 -7.82 -14.24
CA THR A 105 17.57 -8.25 -15.54
C THR A 105 18.73 -9.23 -15.40
N SER A 106 19.62 -9.05 -14.41
CA SER A 106 20.70 -10.00 -14.11
C SER A 106 20.15 -11.38 -13.72
N ILE A 107 19.10 -11.44 -12.89
CA ILE A 107 18.44 -12.70 -12.53
C ILE A 107 17.87 -13.39 -13.77
N LEU A 108 17.15 -12.65 -14.60
CA LEU A 108 16.55 -13.21 -15.81
C LEU A 108 17.63 -13.71 -16.78
N TYR A 109 18.71 -12.94 -16.93
CA TYR A 109 19.85 -13.31 -17.76
C TYR A 109 20.51 -14.62 -17.29
N ILE A 110 20.81 -14.72 -15.98
CA ILE A 110 21.41 -15.93 -15.40
C ILE A 110 20.47 -17.13 -15.60
N ARG A 111 19.18 -16.96 -15.29
CA ARG A 111 18.20 -18.05 -15.36
C ARG A 111 18.02 -18.60 -16.77
N TYR A 112 17.85 -17.72 -17.76
CA TYR A 112 17.54 -18.16 -19.12
C TYR A 112 18.77 -18.45 -19.97
N LYS A 113 19.86 -17.69 -19.81
CA LYS A 113 21.03 -17.79 -20.69
C LYS A 113 22.17 -18.63 -20.11
N ILE A 114 22.37 -18.60 -18.79
CA ILE A 114 23.45 -19.36 -18.14
C ILE A 114 22.97 -20.73 -17.69
N LEU A 115 21.84 -20.77 -16.97
CA LEU A 115 21.28 -22.01 -16.44
C LEU A 115 20.43 -22.77 -17.47
N GLY A 116 20.16 -22.18 -18.63
CA GLY A 116 19.40 -22.82 -19.70
C GLY A 116 18.00 -23.26 -19.28
N ALA A 117 17.39 -22.60 -18.29
CA ALA A 117 16.06 -22.96 -17.83
C ALA A 117 15.06 -22.79 -18.99
N THR A 118 14.58 -23.90 -19.52
CA THR A 118 13.51 -23.91 -20.53
C THR A 118 12.22 -23.50 -19.86
N SER A 119 11.55 -22.48 -20.40
CA SER A 119 10.16 -22.18 -20.05
C SER A 119 9.34 -23.42 -20.33
N GLU A 120 8.59 -23.92 -19.35
CA GLU A 120 7.54 -24.92 -19.65
C GLU A 120 6.62 -24.32 -20.72
N PRO A 121 6.23 -25.09 -21.76
CA PRO A 121 5.31 -24.64 -22.78
C PRO A 121 3.93 -24.45 -22.14
N THR A 122 3.76 -23.29 -21.55
CA THR A 122 2.49 -22.81 -21.01
C THR A 122 1.84 -21.97 -22.10
N ILE A 123 0.57 -22.27 -22.38
CA ILE A 123 -0.24 -21.42 -23.26
C ILE A 123 -0.20 -20.02 -22.64
N GLU A 124 0.30 -19.03 -23.38
CA GLU A 124 0.33 -17.67 -22.89
C GLU A 124 -1.10 -17.24 -22.53
N PRO A 125 -1.37 -16.83 -21.28
CA PRO A 125 -2.70 -16.42 -20.89
C PRO A 125 -3.11 -15.21 -21.73
N LYS A 126 -4.31 -15.27 -22.32
CA LYS A 126 -4.83 -14.16 -23.13
C LYS A 126 -4.82 -12.87 -22.30
N PRO A 127 -4.34 -11.73 -22.85
CA PRO A 127 -4.33 -10.47 -22.10
C PRO A 127 -5.69 -10.08 -21.53
N SER A 128 -6.78 -10.40 -22.23
CA SER A 128 -8.15 -10.16 -21.75
C SER A 128 -8.47 -10.93 -20.46
N PHE A 129 -7.97 -12.16 -20.30
CA PHE A 129 -8.14 -12.94 -19.08
C PHE A 129 -7.34 -12.34 -17.92
N ILE A 130 -6.09 -11.90 -18.18
CA ILE A 130 -5.26 -11.22 -17.18
C ILE A 130 -5.92 -9.93 -16.72
N ILE A 131 -6.45 -9.11 -17.65
CA ILE A 131 -7.14 -7.87 -17.33
C ILE A 131 -8.42 -8.15 -16.53
N TYR A 132 -9.25 -9.09 -16.98
CA TYR A 132 -10.52 -9.39 -16.31
C TYR A 132 -10.31 -9.93 -14.89
N SER A 133 -9.43 -10.92 -14.73
CA SER A 133 -9.09 -11.47 -13.41
C SER A 133 -8.41 -10.42 -12.52
N GLY A 134 -7.53 -9.60 -13.09
CA GLY A 134 -6.83 -8.51 -12.40
C GLY A 134 -7.73 -7.34 -11.97
N LEU A 135 -8.86 -7.13 -12.65
CA LEU A 135 -9.70 -5.95 -12.48
C LEU A 135 -10.27 -5.84 -11.07
N SER A 136 -10.81 -6.94 -10.52
CA SER A 136 -11.37 -6.96 -9.16
C SER A 136 -10.31 -6.62 -8.10
N TYR A 137 -9.07 -7.09 -8.29
CA TYR A 137 -7.95 -6.74 -7.41
C TYR A 137 -7.54 -5.27 -7.56
N SER A 138 -7.47 -4.78 -8.80
CA SER A 138 -7.15 -3.38 -9.08
C SER A 138 -8.19 -2.42 -8.51
N LEU A 139 -9.48 -2.76 -8.60
CA LEU A 139 -10.58 -1.93 -8.07
C LEU A 139 -10.48 -1.80 -6.55
N ILE A 140 -10.20 -2.90 -5.83
CA ILE A 140 -9.99 -2.84 -4.37
C ILE A 140 -8.76 -1.99 -4.04
N GLY A 141 -7.67 -2.14 -4.81
CA GLY A 141 -6.49 -1.29 -4.67
C GLY A 141 -6.79 0.20 -4.82
N VAL A 142 -7.54 0.58 -5.86
CA VAL A 142 -7.98 1.96 -6.10
C VAL A 142 -8.85 2.47 -4.94
N LEU A 143 -9.87 1.70 -4.55
CA LEU A 143 -10.74 2.06 -3.43
C LEU A 143 -9.96 2.22 -2.12
N TYR A 144 -8.97 1.37 -1.88
CA TYR A 144 -8.10 1.44 -0.70
C TYR A 144 -7.26 2.71 -0.68
N PHE A 145 -6.65 3.08 -1.81
CA PHE A 145 -5.88 4.33 -1.88
C PHE A 145 -6.79 5.55 -1.74
N ILE A 146 -7.98 5.56 -2.35
CA ILE A 146 -8.96 6.62 -2.12
C ILE A 146 -9.33 6.69 -0.64
N PHE A 147 -9.57 5.55 0.01
CA PHE A 147 -9.86 5.48 1.44
C PHE A 147 -8.74 6.06 2.31
N LEU A 148 -7.49 5.70 2.01
CA LEU A 148 -6.31 6.13 2.75
C LEU A 148 -6.04 7.64 2.64
N PHE A 149 -6.39 8.24 1.49
CA PHE A 149 -6.17 9.67 1.22
C PHE A 149 -7.44 10.53 1.37
N MET A 150 -8.61 9.94 1.67
CA MET A 150 -9.88 10.67 1.72
C MET A 150 -9.87 11.80 2.76
N ASP A 151 -9.26 11.58 3.92
CA ASP A 151 -9.11 12.61 4.95
C ASP A 151 -8.30 13.81 4.42
N ARG A 152 -7.19 13.56 3.74
CA ARG A 152 -6.35 14.60 3.11
C ARG A 152 -7.11 15.33 2.03
N ILE A 153 -7.82 14.63 1.14
CA ILE A 153 -8.65 15.26 0.10
C ILE A 153 -9.67 16.23 0.72
N LEU A 154 -10.30 15.84 1.83
CA LEU A 154 -11.24 16.70 2.56
C LEU A 154 -10.57 17.91 3.21
N VAL A 155 -9.37 17.75 3.76
CA VAL A 155 -8.56 18.87 4.24
C VAL A 155 -8.18 19.81 3.11
N TRP A 156 -7.69 19.28 1.99
CA TRP A 156 -7.28 20.06 0.83
C TRP A 156 -8.45 20.85 0.22
N SER A 157 -9.66 20.31 0.31
CA SER A 157 -10.88 21.02 -0.13
C SER A 157 -11.28 22.20 0.75
N MET A 158 -10.66 22.40 1.92
CA MET A 158 -10.86 23.57 2.79
C MET A 158 -9.92 24.73 2.46
N THR A 159 -9.08 24.58 1.43
CA THR A 159 -8.16 25.64 1.01
C THR A 159 -8.91 26.94 0.69
N LYS A 160 -8.37 28.06 1.17
CA LYS A 160 -8.89 29.41 0.88
C LYS A 160 -8.25 30.02 -0.38
N THR A 161 -7.33 29.30 -1.01
CA THR A 161 -6.65 29.73 -2.23
C THR A 161 -7.54 29.48 -3.46
N PRO A 162 -7.30 30.17 -4.59
CA PRO A 162 -8.03 29.90 -5.84
C PRO A 162 -7.73 28.51 -6.44
N TYR A 163 -6.75 27.79 -5.88
CA TYR A 163 -6.32 26.48 -6.34
C TYR A 163 -7.13 25.41 -5.59
N PRO A 164 -8.06 24.70 -6.25
CA PRO A 164 -8.84 23.66 -5.59
C PRO A 164 -7.90 22.58 -5.03
N LEU A 165 -8.28 21.88 -3.96
CA LEU A 165 -7.51 20.74 -3.44
C LEU A 165 -6.00 21.02 -3.22
N LEU A 166 -5.63 22.26 -2.86
CA LEU A 166 -4.25 22.58 -2.53
C LEU A 166 -3.86 21.89 -1.22
N ALA A 167 -2.69 21.25 -1.22
CA ALA A 167 -2.20 20.50 -0.08
C ALA A 167 -1.99 21.38 1.17
N ASP A 168 -2.54 20.93 2.30
CA ASP A 168 -2.19 21.46 3.62
C ASP A 168 -0.93 20.74 4.11
N VAL A 169 0.21 21.42 4.01
CA VAL A 169 1.53 20.82 4.26
C VAL A 169 1.69 20.38 5.71
N ASP A 170 1.11 21.11 6.66
CA ASP A 170 1.22 20.80 8.09
C ASP A 170 0.41 19.55 8.45
N TYR A 171 -0.83 19.45 7.97
CA TYR A 171 -1.64 18.24 8.12
C TYR A 171 -0.99 17.05 7.42
N GLU A 172 -0.61 17.21 6.14
CA GLU A 172 -0.11 16.13 5.30
C GLU A 172 1.19 15.54 5.82
N LYS A 173 2.13 16.39 6.26
CA LYS A 173 3.40 15.94 6.84
C LYS A 173 3.17 15.01 8.02
N ILE A 174 2.28 15.37 8.94
CA ILE A 174 2.00 14.59 10.14
C ILE A 174 1.23 13.30 9.80
N ALA A 175 0.21 13.39 8.93
CA ALA A 175 -0.52 12.22 8.47
C ALA A 175 0.41 11.21 7.75
N ASN A 176 1.41 11.70 6.99
CA ASN A 176 2.41 10.88 6.32
C ASN A 176 3.41 10.26 7.30
N LEU A 177 3.81 10.95 8.37
CA LEU A 177 4.59 10.33 9.45
C LEU A 177 3.85 9.16 10.10
N GLY A 178 2.51 9.25 10.20
CA GLY A 178 1.66 8.17 10.67
C GLY A 178 1.77 6.89 9.83
N LEU A 179 2.05 6.98 8.52
CA LEU A 179 2.19 5.79 7.66
C LEU A 179 3.33 4.86 8.10
N LEU A 180 4.34 5.39 8.80
CA LEU A 180 5.45 4.59 9.31
C LEU A 180 5.01 3.55 10.36
N VAL A 181 3.83 3.72 10.95
CA VAL A 181 3.20 2.73 11.83
C VAL A 181 2.99 1.39 11.12
N LEU A 182 2.81 1.40 9.79
CA LEU A 182 2.54 0.20 8.99
C LEU A 182 3.75 -0.73 8.84
N VAL A 183 4.98 -0.24 9.04
CA VAL A 183 6.22 -0.96 8.71
C VAL A 183 6.31 -2.30 9.45
N ILE A 184 6.12 -2.29 10.77
CA ILE A 184 6.20 -3.48 11.61
C ILE A 184 5.03 -4.45 11.34
N PRO A 185 3.74 -4.03 11.41
CA PRO A 185 2.63 -4.95 11.22
C PRO A 185 2.59 -5.56 9.81
N PHE A 186 3.05 -4.88 8.75
CA PHE A 186 3.17 -5.52 7.44
C PHE A 186 4.18 -6.67 7.42
N GLY A 187 5.30 -6.54 8.14
CA GLY A 187 6.26 -7.63 8.32
C GLY A 187 5.61 -8.85 9.02
N VAL A 188 4.81 -8.59 10.05
CA VAL A 188 4.06 -9.61 10.80
C VAL A 188 3.03 -10.31 9.90
N ILE A 189 2.23 -9.53 9.15
CA ILE A 189 1.25 -10.06 8.19
C ILE A 189 1.92 -11.00 7.20
N ASN A 190 3.03 -10.57 6.60
CA ASN A 190 3.71 -11.35 5.58
C ASN A 190 4.20 -12.70 6.15
N TYR A 191 4.71 -12.72 7.38
CA TYR A 191 5.11 -13.94 8.07
C TYR A 191 3.91 -14.89 8.29
N TYR A 192 2.83 -14.40 8.90
CA TYR A 192 1.68 -15.24 9.23
C TYR A 192 0.90 -15.70 8.00
N LEU A 193 0.68 -14.84 7.01
CA LEU A 193 -0.01 -15.23 5.78
C LEU A 193 0.77 -16.30 5.01
N THR A 194 2.10 -16.18 4.94
CA THR A 194 2.93 -17.23 4.32
C THR A 194 2.72 -18.58 5.01
N LYS A 195 2.66 -18.60 6.35
CA LYS A 195 2.40 -19.83 7.12
C LYS A 195 0.99 -20.38 6.92
N ILE A 196 -0.01 -19.52 6.86
CA ILE A 196 -1.40 -19.91 6.58
C ILE A 196 -1.50 -20.50 5.17
N TYR A 197 -0.90 -19.87 4.15
CA TYR A 197 -0.92 -20.38 2.78
C TYR A 197 -0.20 -21.72 2.65
N GLU A 198 0.96 -21.88 3.29
CA GLU A 198 1.68 -23.16 3.32
C GLU A 198 0.85 -24.28 3.95
N GLU A 199 0.10 -23.99 5.01
CA GLU A 199 -0.76 -24.98 5.68
C GLU A 199 -1.97 -25.34 4.84
N ILE A 200 -2.63 -24.35 4.22
CA ILE A 200 -3.76 -24.61 3.32
C ILE A 200 -3.33 -25.51 2.16
N LEU A 201 -2.19 -25.21 1.52
CA LEU A 201 -1.70 -25.97 0.36
C LEU A 201 -1.20 -27.38 0.73
N LYS A 202 -0.45 -27.54 1.83
CA LYS A 202 0.11 -28.85 2.22
C LYS A 202 -0.96 -29.84 2.66
N GLU A 203 -2.04 -29.34 3.23
CA GLU A 203 -3.04 -30.16 3.88
C GLU A 203 -4.31 -30.35 3.03
N GLY A 204 -4.54 -29.52 2.00
CA GLY A 204 -5.70 -29.62 1.09
C GLY A 204 -5.82 -30.95 0.34
N ASP A 205 -4.70 -31.66 0.09
CA ASP A 205 -4.67 -32.89 -0.71
C ASP A 205 -4.82 -34.19 0.10
N ARG A 206 -4.97 -34.13 1.44
CA ARG A 206 -4.69 -35.30 2.31
C ARG A 206 -5.78 -35.74 3.28
N PHE A 207 -6.93 -35.08 3.37
CA PHE A 207 -7.84 -35.36 4.48
C PHE A 207 -8.91 -36.42 4.23
N THR A 208 -9.02 -37.31 5.21
CA THR A 208 -10.20 -38.11 5.47
C THR A 208 -11.27 -37.23 6.14
N VAL A 209 -12.56 -37.46 5.86
CA VAL A 209 -13.70 -36.62 6.35
C VAL A 209 -13.68 -36.35 7.87
N LYS A 210 -13.06 -37.22 8.67
CA LYS A 210 -12.95 -37.08 10.13
C LYS A 210 -11.96 -36.01 10.61
N GLU A 211 -11.00 -35.58 9.78
CA GLU A 211 -9.93 -34.65 10.17
C GLU A 211 -10.22 -33.18 9.80
N ILE A 212 -11.35 -32.95 9.11
CA ILE A 212 -11.74 -31.62 8.60
C ILE A 212 -11.95 -30.60 9.74
N GLU A 213 -12.52 -31.03 10.86
CA GLU A 213 -12.75 -30.12 12.00
C GLU A 213 -11.43 -29.71 12.67
N GLU A 214 -10.49 -30.64 12.83
CA GLU A 214 -9.16 -30.34 13.37
C GLU A 214 -8.40 -29.38 12.44
N TYR A 215 -8.46 -29.61 11.13
CA TYR A 215 -7.89 -28.71 10.13
C TYR A 215 -8.46 -27.29 10.22
N ARG A 216 -9.80 -27.15 10.24
CA ARG A 216 -10.49 -25.86 10.38
C ARG A 216 -10.08 -25.14 11.66
N ASN A 217 -9.98 -25.87 12.77
CA ASN A 217 -9.57 -25.32 14.06
C ASN A 217 -8.10 -24.86 14.05
N ARG A 218 -7.18 -25.61 13.43
CA ARG A 218 -5.77 -25.20 13.29
C ARG A 218 -5.63 -23.91 12.49
N ILE A 219 -6.29 -23.81 11.34
CA ILE A 219 -6.27 -22.58 10.54
C ILE A 219 -6.93 -21.43 11.28
N ALA A 220 -8.06 -21.66 11.94
CA ALA A 220 -8.74 -20.64 12.74
C ALA A 220 -7.87 -20.11 13.88
N GLN A 221 -7.11 -21.00 14.54
CA GLN A 221 -6.15 -20.61 15.57
C GLN A 221 -5.02 -19.76 14.99
N ARG A 222 -4.38 -20.21 13.89
CA ARG A 222 -3.31 -19.42 13.24
C ARG A 222 -3.80 -18.07 12.73
N TYR A 223 -5.02 -18.01 12.21
CA TYR A 223 -5.65 -16.77 11.79
C TYR A 223 -5.85 -15.80 12.96
N ARG A 224 -6.33 -16.30 14.11
CA ARG A 224 -6.48 -15.50 15.33
C ARG A 224 -5.12 -15.01 15.84
N ASP A 225 -4.10 -15.87 15.85
CA ASP A 225 -2.74 -15.50 16.22
C ASP A 225 -2.19 -14.41 15.30
N ALA A 226 -2.43 -14.53 13.99
CA ALA A 226 -2.05 -13.52 13.01
C ALA A 226 -2.72 -12.17 13.30
N CYS A 227 -4.02 -12.17 13.61
CA CYS A 227 -4.76 -10.97 13.97
C CYS A 227 -4.23 -10.35 15.26
N LEU A 228 -4.02 -11.14 16.32
CA LEU A 228 -3.52 -10.66 17.60
C LEU A 228 -2.09 -10.10 17.49
N ALA A 229 -1.20 -10.81 16.81
CA ALA A 229 0.17 -10.37 16.59
C ALA A 229 0.22 -9.09 15.74
N THR A 230 -0.64 -8.98 14.73
CA THR A 230 -0.73 -7.79 13.86
C THR A 230 -1.29 -6.59 14.61
N PHE A 231 -2.34 -6.78 15.41
CA PHE A 231 -2.87 -5.73 16.27
C PHE A 231 -1.84 -5.26 17.29
N GLY A 232 -1.20 -6.20 18.01
CA GLY A 232 -0.18 -5.89 19.00
C GLY A 232 1.04 -5.18 18.40
N SER A 233 1.51 -5.62 17.24
CA SER A 233 2.62 -4.97 16.54
C SER A 233 2.27 -3.59 15.96
N GLY A 234 1.03 -3.40 15.48
CA GLY A 234 0.54 -2.09 15.03
C GLY A 234 0.48 -1.08 16.16
N ILE A 235 -0.13 -1.44 17.30
CA ILE A 235 -0.19 -0.58 18.49
C ILE A 235 1.21 -0.34 19.07
N GLY A 236 2.05 -1.37 19.15
CA GLY A 236 3.45 -1.23 19.57
C GLY A 236 4.22 -0.25 18.69
N SER A 237 4.07 -0.35 17.35
CA SER A 237 4.70 0.57 16.41
C SER A 237 4.23 2.01 16.60
N LEU A 238 2.92 2.22 16.83
CA LEU A 238 2.35 3.54 17.11
C LEU A 238 2.95 4.15 18.38
N ILE A 239 3.01 3.39 19.48
CA ILE A 239 3.56 3.85 20.76
C ILE A 239 5.03 4.24 20.60
N ILE A 240 5.84 3.39 19.96
CA ILE A 240 7.27 3.65 19.74
C ILE A 240 7.46 4.93 18.92
N LEU A 241 6.76 5.07 17.79
CA LEU A 241 6.87 6.23 16.92
C LEU A 241 6.38 7.51 17.58
N PHE A 242 5.33 7.42 18.40
CA PHE A 242 4.84 8.55 19.18
C PHE A 242 5.95 9.14 20.07
N TYR A 243 6.64 8.29 20.84
CA TYR A 243 7.74 8.74 21.71
C TYR A 243 8.94 9.27 20.91
N ILE A 244 9.30 8.62 19.80
CA ILE A 244 10.40 9.06 18.94
C ILE A 244 10.11 10.45 18.36
N PHE A 245 8.96 10.65 17.71
CA PHE A 245 8.65 11.92 17.06
C PHE A 245 8.40 13.06 18.05
N ARG A 246 7.89 12.75 19.24
CA ARG A 246 7.77 13.74 20.32
C ARG A 246 9.15 14.17 20.82
N LYS A 247 10.08 13.23 21.01
CA LYS A 247 11.46 13.53 21.42
C LYS A 247 12.25 14.31 20.37
N LEU A 248 12.02 14.01 19.08
CA LEU A 248 12.65 14.72 17.96
C LEU A 248 12.06 16.11 17.71
N GLY A 249 10.99 16.50 18.43
CA GLY A 249 10.32 17.80 18.24
C GLY A 249 9.52 17.89 16.94
N TRP A 250 9.25 16.77 16.27
CA TRP A 250 8.47 16.75 15.02
C TRP A 250 6.97 16.94 15.28
N MET A 251 6.53 16.73 16.53
CA MET A 251 5.17 17.00 17.02
C MET A 251 5.18 18.06 18.12
N SER A 252 5.39 19.31 17.72
CA SER A 252 5.51 20.45 18.65
C SER A 252 4.18 21.03 19.14
N THR A 253 3.08 20.81 18.43
CA THR A 253 1.77 21.43 18.72
C THR A 253 0.71 20.38 19.06
N SER A 254 -0.35 20.80 19.77
CA SER A 254 -1.52 19.95 20.02
C SER A 254 -2.17 19.48 18.71
N PHE A 255 -2.17 20.32 17.67
CA PHE A 255 -2.61 19.97 16.33
C PHE A 255 -1.84 18.76 15.76
N HIS A 256 -0.49 18.80 15.78
CA HIS A 256 0.33 17.69 15.31
C HIS A 256 0.06 16.40 16.10
N VAL A 257 -0.09 16.50 17.42
CA VAL A 257 -0.35 15.34 18.27
C VAL A 257 -1.71 14.70 17.93
N THR A 258 -2.76 15.50 17.76
CA THR A 258 -4.10 15.02 17.43
C THR A 258 -4.12 14.30 16.08
N VAL A 259 -3.57 14.94 15.04
CA VAL A 259 -3.51 14.36 13.68
C VAL A 259 -2.70 13.06 13.68
N PHE A 260 -1.56 13.03 14.36
CA PHE A 260 -0.71 11.85 14.44
C PHE A 260 -1.41 10.69 15.16
N LEU A 261 -2.04 10.94 16.31
CA LEU A 261 -2.69 9.89 17.09
C LEU A 261 -3.87 9.27 16.34
N PHE A 262 -4.79 10.08 15.80
CA PHE A 262 -5.94 9.55 15.08
C PHE A 262 -5.54 8.85 13.78
N SER A 263 -4.66 9.46 12.98
CA SER A 263 -4.14 8.82 11.76
C SER A 263 -3.37 7.54 12.10
N GLY A 264 -2.52 7.61 13.13
CA GLY A 264 -1.68 6.51 13.59
C GLY A 264 -2.48 5.31 14.11
N VAL A 265 -3.59 5.53 14.82
CA VAL A 265 -4.52 4.46 15.22
C VAL A 265 -5.16 3.83 13.97
N GLY A 266 -5.60 4.64 13.01
CA GLY A 266 -6.08 4.12 11.72
C GLY A 266 -5.04 3.24 11.03
N TYR A 267 -3.81 3.71 10.91
CA TYR A 267 -2.72 2.93 10.33
C TYR A 267 -2.34 1.69 11.15
N ALA A 268 -2.47 1.70 12.48
CA ALA A 268 -2.24 0.50 13.29
C ALA A 268 -3.30 -0.60 13.05
N LEU A 269 -4.52 -0.21 12.67
CA LEU A 269 -5.65 -1.13 12.47
C LEU A 269 -5.80 -1.64 11.02
N ILE A 270 -5.51 -0.81 10.01
CA ILE A 270 -5.55 -1.18 8.58
C ILE A 270 -4.90 -2.54 8.26
N PRO A 271 -3.74 -2.91 8.85
CA PRO A 271 -3.13 -4.23 8.68
C PRO A 271 -4.10 -5.40 8.92
N LEU A 272 -5.03 -5.30 9.86
CA LEU A 272 -6.03 -6.34 10.12
C LEU A 272 -7.01 -6.52 8.95
N PHE A 273 -7.35 -5.44 8.23
CA PHE A 273 -8.09 -5.54 6.98
C PHE A 273 -7.30 -6.31 5.92
N PHE A 274 -5.98 -6.04 5.81
CA PHE A 274 -5.13 -6.72 4.83
C PHE A 274 -5.03 -8.22 5.04
N ILE A 275 -4.98 -8.73 6.28
CA ILE A 275 -4.97 -10.18 6.52
C ILE A 275 -6.21 -10.83 5.91
N GLY A 276 -7.39 -10.29 6.21
CA GLY A 276 -8.66 -10.80 5.70
C GLY A 276 -8.73 -10.73 4.18
N TRP A 277 -8.41 -9.56 3.61
CA TRP A 277 -8.47 -9.35 2.17
C TRP A 277 -7.47 -10.20 1.39
N LEU A 278 -6.23 -10.35 1.88
CA LEU A 278 -5.21 -11.19 1.23
C LEU A 278 -5.56 -12.68 1.35
N LEU A 279 -6.17 -13.12 2.45
CA LEU A 279 -6.71 -14.48 2.55
C LEU A 279 -7.88 -14.69 1.57
N GLY A 280 -8.81 -13.75 1.47
CA GLY A 280 -9.89 -13.81 0.49
C GLY A 280 -9.39 -13.82 -0.95
N THR A 281 -8.36 -13.03 -1.23
CA THR A 281 -7.67 -13.00 -2.54
C THR A 281 -7.04 -14.34 -2.88
N PHE A 282 -6.35 -14.96 -1.92
CA PHE A 282 -5.78 -16.30 -2.07
C PHE A 282 -6.84 -17.37 -2.40
N LEU A 283 -8.07 -17.19 -1.89
CA LEU A 283 -9.20 -18.08 -2.13
C LEU A 283 -10.14 -17.60 -3.26
N TYR A 284 -9.65 -16.75 -4.18
CA TYR A 284 -10.42 -16.19 -5.31
C TYR A 284 -11.76 -15.51 -4.93
N LYS A 285 -11.85 -14.93 -3.72
CA LYS A 285 -13.03 -14.21 -3.22
C LYS A 285 -12.70 -12.76 -2.78
N PRO A 286 -12.03 -11.94 -3.62
CA PRO A 286 -11.66 -10.58 -3.24
C PRO A 286 -12.89 -9.66 -3.06
N GLU A 287 -13.98 -9.92 -3.78
CA GLU A 287 -15.19 -9.08 -3.82
C GLU A 287 -15.89 -8.94 -2.47
N LEU A 288 -15.72 -9.93 -1.58
CA LEU A 288 -16.27 -9.91 -0.22
C LEU A 288 -15.75 -8.74 0.61
N PHE A 289 -14.56 -8.21 0.25
CA PHE A 289 -13.90 -7.10 0.95
C PHE A 289 -14.17 -5.74 0.30
N ALA A 290 -14.74 -5.71 -0.91
CA ALA A 290 -15.10 -4.45 -1.57
C ALA A 290 -16.25 -3.72 -0.86
N LYS A 291 -17.27 -4.46 -0.40
CA LYS A 291 -18.44 -3.85 0.27
C LYS A 291 -18.06 -3.16 1.60
N PRO A 292 -17.32 -3.81 2.52
CA PRO A 292 -16.81 -3.14 3.72
C PRO A 292 -15.98 -1.89 3.40
N LEU A 293 -15.13 -1.97 2.37
CA LEU A 293 -14.27 -0.87 1.97
C LEU A 293 -15.06 0.34 1.44
N ILE A 294 -16.07 0.10 0.59
CA ILE A 294 -16.97 1.15 0.08
C ILE A 294 -17.77 1.79 1.23
N LEU A 295 -18.28 0.98 2.17
CA LEU A 295 -18.99 1.48 3.34
C LEU A 295 -18.08 2.38 4.18
N SER A 296 -16.89 1.90 4.54
CA SER A 296 -15.92 2.67 5.33
C SER A 296 -15.43 3.91 4.60
N LEU A 297 -15.24 3.86 3.28
CA LEU A 297 -14.94 5.04 2.47
C LEU A 297 -16.05 6.08 2.54
N SER A 298 -17.30 5.64 2.46
CA SER A 298 -18.47 6.52 2.56
C SER A 298 -18.56 7.16 3.93
N ILE A 299 -18.32 6.39 5.01
CA ILE A 299 -18.26 6.92 6.38
C ILE A 299 -17.12 7.94 6.50
N ASN A 300 -15.94 7.65 5.95
CA ASN A 300 -14.80 8.55 6.04
C ASN A 300 -15.10 9.87 5.33
N ALA A 301 -15.67 9.80 4.12
CA ALA A 301 -16.05 10.96 3.34
C ALA A 301 -17.11 11.82 4.06
N VAL A 302 -18.21 11.21 4.53
CA VAL A 302 -19.33 11.92 5.16
C VAL A 302 -18.93 12.49 6.51
N LEU A 303 -18.36 11.65 7.39
CA LEU A 303 -17.95 12.08 8.73
C LEU A 303 -16.81 13.10 8.65
N GLY A 304 -15.83 12.88 7.77
CA GLY A 304 -14.72 13.81 7.58
C GLY A 304 -15.19 15.16 7.05
N PHE A 305 -16.16 15.18 6.12
CA PHE A 305 -16.78 16.41 5.66
C PHE A 305 -17.43 17.17 6.83
N ILE A 306 -18.25 16.51 7.64
CA ILE A 306 -18.91 17.15 8.79
C ILE A 306 -17.87 17.69 9.79
N LEU A 307 -16.88 16.88 10.19
CA LEU A 307 -15.88 17.25 11.20
C LEU A 307 -15.01 18.41 10.75
N THR A 308 -14.53 18.38 9.50
CA THR A 308 -13.67 19.45 8.97
C THR A 308 -14.38 20.80 8.88
N ARG A 309 -15.67 20.82 8.54
CA ARG A 309 -16.43 22.07 8.37
C ARG A 309 -16.95 22.66 9.69
N HIS A 310 -17.28 21.81 10.67
CA HIS A 310 -17.92 22.27 11.90
C HIS A 310 -17.00 22.32 13.12
N ILE A 311 -15.93 21.51 13.17
CA ILE A 311 -15.08 21.40 14.36
C ILE A 311 -13.68 21.91 14.05
N GLY A 312 -13.01 21.32 13.07
CA GLY A 312 -11.62 21.66 12.75
C GLY A 312 -10.98 20.68 11.78
N VAL A 313 -9.90 21.13 11.14
CA VAL A 313 -9.19 20.39 10.08
C VAL A 313 -8.47 19.16 10.65
N GLU A 314 -7.96 19.27 11.88
CA GLU A 314 -7.30 18.17 12.61
C GLU A 314 -8.19 16.95 12.79
N TYR A 315 -9.52 17.15 12.86
CA TYR A 315 -10.49 16.08 13.06
C TYR A 315 -10.83 15.30 11.77
N ALA A 316 -10.28 15.68 10.61
CA ALA A 316 -10.32 14.80 9.43
C ALA A 316 -9.67 13.44 9.72
N SER A 317 -8.59 13.44 10.50
CA SER A 317 -7.91 12.20 10.90
C SER A 317 -8.77 11.32 11.81
N LEU A 318 -9.69 11.92 12.58
CA LEU A 318 -10.66 11.20 13.41
C LEU A 318 -11.67 10.43 12.55
N SER A 319 -12.16 11.01 11.44
CA SER A 319 -13.05 10.29 10.53
C SER A 319 -12.36 9.08 9.91
N PHE A 320 -11.08 9.23 9.54
CA PHE A 320 -10.28 8.12 9.03
C PHE A 320 -10.12 7.01 10.09
N MET A 321 -9.83 7.37 11.34
CA MET A 321 -9.73 6.41 12.45
C MET A 321 -11.04 5.64 12.64
N VAL A 322 -12.17 6.34 12.79
CA VAL A 322 -13.50 5.72 13.00
C VAL A 322 -13.86 4.80 11.84
N SER A 323 -13.65 5.26 10.60
CA SER A 323 -13.95 4.48 9.41
C SER A 323 -13.08 3.24 9.28
N THR A 324 -11.82 3.33 9.73
CA THR A 324 -10.90 2.19 9.78
C THR A 324 -11.31 1.17 10.83
N ILE A 325 -11.81 1.60 11.99
CA ILE A 325 -12.38 0.69 13.00
C ILE A 325 -13.54 -0.11 12.39
N VAL A 326 -14.45 0.57 11.70
CA VAL A 326 -15.57 -0.07 10.99
C VAL A 326 -15.06 -1.04 9.91
N LEU A 327 -14.08 -0.61 9.11
CA LEU A 327 -13.49 -1.44 8.05
C LEU A 327 -12.91 -2.73 8.62
N THR A 328 -12.14 -2.57 9.70
CA THR A 328 -11.46 -3.65 10.39
C THR A 328 -12.48 -4.62 10.98
N ALA A 329 -13.49 -4.14 11.70
CA ALA A 329 -14.52 -4.98 12.30
C ALA A 329 -15.30 -5.79 11.24
N ALA A 330 -15.74 -5.12 10.17
CA ALA A 330 -16.47 -5.77 9.08
C ALA A 330 -15.60 -6.79 8.33
N SER A 331 -14.33 -6.46 8.07
CA SER A 331 -13.36 -7.37 7.44
C SER A 331 -13.06 -8.58 8.33
N LEU A 332 -12.88 -8.37 9.63
CA LEU A 332 -12.62 -9.45 10.59
C LEU A 332 -13.81 -10.41 10.67
N TRP A 333 -15.03 -9.88 10.69
CA TRP A 333 -16.24 -10.70 10.65
C TRP A 333 -16.33 -11.55 9.37
N GLN A 334 -16.10 -10.93 8.21
CA GLN A 334 -16.14 -11.61 6.91
C GLN A 334 -15.05 -12.69 6.77
N SER A 335 -13.84 -12.37 7.21
CA SER A 335 -12.70 -13.29 7.16
C SER A 335 -12.84 -14.45 8.14
N LEU A 336 -13.37 -14.22 9.35
CA LEU A 336 -13.69 -15.30 10.29
C LEU A 336 -14.73 -16.26 9.73
N LYS A 337 -15.70 -15.77 8.95
CA LYS A 337 -16.64 -16.64 8.22
C LYS A 337 -15.93 -17.51 7.19
N ILE A 338 -15.03 -16.93 6.39
CA ILE A 338 -14.22 -17.67 5.40
C ILE A 338 -13.35 -18.73 6.07
N VAL A 339 -12.66 -18.35 7.14
CA VAL A 339 -11.78 -19.25 7.92
C VAL A 339 -12.57 -20.39 8.55
N ARG A 340 -13.79 -20.11 9.02
CA ARG A 340 -14.66 -21.15 9.55
C ARG A 340 -14.99 -22.19 8.49
N GLU A 341 -15.11 -21.84 7.22
CA GLU A 341 -15.48 -22.74 6.12
C GLU A 341 -14.32 -22.91 5.13
N ILE A 342 -13.09 -22.96 5.64
CA ILE A 342 -11.87 -22.89 4.82
C ILE A 342 -11.72 -24.08 3.86
N ASP A 343 -12.18 -25.26 4.27
CA ASP A 343 -12.26 -26.46 3.47
C ASP A 343 -13.13 -26.23 2.21
N TYR A 344 -14.37 -25.79 2.40
CA TYR A 344 -15.27 -25.45 1.30
C TYR A 344 -14.76 -24.27 0.46
N ALA A 345 -14.16 -23.27 1.12
CA ALA A 345 -13.61 -22.11 0.44
C ALA A 345 -12.42 -22.47 -0.47
N TYR A 346 -11.60 -23.44 -0.07
CA TYR A 346 -10.49 -23.95 -0.86
C TYR A 346 -10.98 -24.80 -2.05
N TYR A 347 -11.86 -25.78 -1.82
CA TYR A 347 -12.44 -26.61 -2.90
C TYR A 347 -13.31 -25.86 -3.91
N SER A 348 -13.85 -24.69 -3.54
CA SER A 348 -14.57 -23.84 -4.51
C SER A 348 -13.65 -22.94 -5.32
N ALA A 349 -12.40 -22.80 -4.89
CA ALA A 349 -11.40 -21.92 -5.50
C ALA A 349 -10.48 -22.68 -6.48
N PHE A 350 -10.27 -23.97 -6.25
CA PHE A 350 -9.44 -24.88 -7.04
C PHE A 350 -10.20 -26.18 -7.29
#